data_AF-A0A935ADP6-F1
#
_entry.id   AF-A0A935ADP6-F1
#
_cell.length_a   1.000
_cell.length_b   1.000
_cell.length_c   1.000
_cell.angle_alpha   90.00
_cell.angle_beta   90.00
_cell.angle_gamma   90.00
#
_symmetry.space_group_name_H-M   'P 1'
#
loop_
_entity.id
_entity.type
_entity.pdbx_description
1 polymer ?
#
loop_
_entity_poly.entity_id
_entity_poly.type
_entity_poly.pdbx_seq_one_letter_code
_entity_poly.pdbx_strand_id
1 'polypeptide(L)'
;MLGARIGLLAGLLLDLPLPQPDKRLIAIAETDGCFVDGISAATGCYVGRRTLRIEDYGKTAAAFIDSLTEQAIRIAPRLNVRELAWDYAPSAKNKWEAQLIGYQYIPDDLLLDWQHIELTTPSNRSSVQV
;
A
#
# COMPACT_ATOMS: atom_id res chain seq x y z
N MET A 1 2.63 -7.18 7.30
CA MET A 1 1.72 -6.08 7.70
C MET A 1 1.85 -4.79 6.88
N LEU A 2 2.98 -4.52 6.23
CA LEU A 2 3.15 -3.29 5.43
C LEU A 2 2.02 -3.04 4.42
N GLY A 3 1.58 -4.06 3.67
CA GLY A 3 0.49 -3.88 2.71
C GLY A 3 -0.82 -3.37 3.34
N ALA A 4 -1.16 -3.85 4.53
CA ALA A 4 -2.34 -3.39 5.26
C ALA A 4 -2.17 -1.95 5.74
N ARG A 5 -1.00 -1.60 6.31
CA ARG A 5 -0.70 -0.22 6.73
C ARG A 5 -0.77 0.76 5.56
N ILE A 6 -0.21 0.37 4.41
CA ILE A 6 -0.29 1.15 3.18
C ILE A 6 -1.73 1.34 2.70
N GLY A 7 -2.54 0.27 2.69
CA GLY A 7 -3.95 0.37 2.31
C GLY A 7 -4.78 1.25 3.25
N LEU A 8 -4.52 1.19 4.56
CA LEU A 8 -5.18 2.05 5.55
C LEU A 8 -4.80 3.52 5.37
N LEU A 9 -3.50 3.81 5.19
CA LEU A 9 -3.04 5.17 4.92
C LEU A 9 -3.64 5.73 3.63
N ALA A 10 -3.80 4.90 2.60
CA ALA A 10 -4.46 5.32 1.36
C ALA A 10 -5.91 5.78 1.59
N GLY A 11 -6.67 5.05 2.42
CA GLY A 11 -8.03 5.44 2.81
C GLY A 11 -8.07 6.78 3.53
N LEU A 12 -7.12 7.03 4.44
CA LEU A 12 -7.00 8.30 5.14
C LEU A 12 -6.65 9.46 4.20
N LEU A 13 -5.65 9.28 3.32
CA LEU A 13 -5.17 10.31 2.41
C LEU A 13 -6.18 10.69 1.32
N LEU A 14 -7.00 9.73 0.88
CA LEU A 14 -8.02 9.95 -0.16
C LEU A 14 -9.42 10.22 0.42
N ASP A 15 -9.56 10.28 1.75
CA ASP A 15 -10.84 10.42 2.46
C ASP A 15 -11.89 9.38 2.01
N LEU A 16 -11.46 8.11 1.97
CA LEU A 16 -12.27 6.96 1.55
C LEU A 16 -12.54 6.00 2.71
N PRO A 17 -13.80 5.59 2.94
CA PRO A 17 -14.10 4.54 3.89
C PRO A 17 -13.66 3.18 3.31
N LEU A 18 -12.59 2.62 3.88
CA LEU A 18 -12.04 1.31 3.48
C LEU A 18 -12.24 0.26 4.60
N PRO A 19 -12.38 -1.04 4.26
CA PRO A 19 -12.35 -1.61 2.91
C PRO A 19 -13.61 -1.29 2.10
N GLN A 20 -13.43 -0.98 0.81
CA GLN A 20 -14.52 -0.52 -0.04
C GLN A 20 -15.52 -1.65 -0.37
N PRO A 21 -16.84 -1.39 -0.32
CA PRO A 21 -17.85 -2.30 -0.88
C PRO A 21 -18.04 -2.10 -2.39
N ASP A 22 -17.75 -0.90 -2.89
CA ASP A 22 -17.87 -0.52 -4.30
C ASP A 22 -16.54 -0.74 -5.05
N LYS A 23 -16.38 -0.11 -6.22
CA LYS A 23 -15.18 -0.22 -7.06
C LYS A 23 -14.50 1.14 -7.30
N ARG A 24 -14.65 2.09 -6.36
CA ARG A 24 -14.17 3.47 -6.51
C ARG A 24 -12.64 3.54 -6.47
N LEU A 25 -12.02 2.88 -5.50
CA LEU A 25 -10.57 2.80 -5.36
C LEU A 25 -10.01 1.74 -6.29
N ILE A 26 -9.01 2.12 -7.08
CA ILE A 26 -8.16 1.21 -7.83
C ILE A 26 -6.78 1.20 -7.18
N ALA A 27 -6.25 0.00 -6.92
CA ALA A 27 -4.90 -0.21 -6.43
C ALA A 27 -4.01 -0.81 -7.52
N ILE A 28 -2.77 -0.37 -7.60
CA ILE A 28 -1.72 -0.94 -8.45
C ILE A 28 -0.54 -1.27 -7.54
N ALA A 29 -0.31 -2.55 -7.29
CA ALA A 29 0.82 -3.02 -6.49
C ALA A 29 2.06 -3.19 -7.38
N GLU A 30 3.22 -2.74 -6.90
CA GLU A 30 4.49 -2.78 -7.65
C GLU A 30 5.29 -4.07 -7.43
N THR A 31 4.69 -5.06 -6.76
CA THR A 31 5.21 -6.40 -6.52
C THR A 31 4.07 -7.33 -6.08
N ASP A 32 4.32 -8.64 -6.07
CA ASP A 32 3.36 -9.68 -5.68
C ASP A 32 3.57 -10.18 -4.22
N GLY A 33 2.98 -11.33 -3.89
CA GLY A 33 3.15 -12.00 -2.61
C GLY A 33 2.36 -11.38 -1.44
N CYS A 34 2.83 -11.65 -0.21
CA CYS A 34 2.11 -11.33 1.04
C CYS A 34 1.82 -9.83 1.23
N PHE A 35 2.55 -8.98 0.49
CA PHE A 35 2.32 -7.55 0.46
C PHE A 35 0.93 -7.22 -0.14
N VAL A 36 0.58 -7.87 -1.24
CA VAL A 36 -0.69 -7.67 -1.95
C VAL A 36 -1.88 -8.15 -1.13
N ASP A 37 -1.73 -9.24 -0.38
CA ASP A 37 -2.80 -9.73 0.52
C ASP A 37 -3.15 -8.68 1.57
N GLY A 38 -2.14 -7.99 2.12
CA GLY A 38 -2.34 -6.90 3.07
C GLY A 38 -3.09 -5.72 2.45
N ILE A 39 -2.71 -5.31 1.23
CA ILE A 39 -3.42 -4.26 0.49
C ILE A 39 -4.88 -4.68 0.28
N SER A 40 -5.11 -5.91 -0.17
CA SER A 40 -6.45 -6.43 -0.47
C SER A 40 -7.33 -6.44 0.78
N ALA A 41 -6.79 -6.91 1.91
CA ALA A 41 -7.52 -6.94 3.18
C ALA A 41 -7.88 -5.54 3.70
N ALA A 42 -6.96 -4.58 3.61
CA ALA A 42 -7.19 -3.21 4.10
C ALA A 42 -8.11 -2.40 3.20
N THR A 43 -8.02 -2.59 1.89
CA THR A 43 -8.69 -1.72 0.91
C THR A 43 -9.96 -2.32 0.32
N GLY A 44 -10.12 -3.64 0.33
CA GLY A 44 -11.18 -4.31 -0.44
C GLY A 44 -10.89 -4.37 -1.95
N CYS A 45 -9.69 -3.98 -2.39
CA CYS A 45 -9.25 -4.12 -3.77
C CYS A 45 -8.80 -5.55 -4.05
N TYR A 46 -9.31 -6.17 -5.13
CA TYR A 46 -8.95 -7.54 -5.51
C TYR A 46 -8.77 -7.66 -7.01
N VAL A 47 -7.85 -8.53 -7.43
CA VAL A 47 -7.59 -8.83 -8.85
C VAL A 47 -8.89 -9.31 -9.52
N GLY A 48 -9.60 -10.25 -8.89
CA GLY A 48 -10.87 -10.78 -9.40
C GLY A 48 -12.00 -9.73 -9.50
N ARG A 49 -11.91 -8.62 -8.75
CA ARG A 49 -12.87 -7.51 -8.81
C ARG A 49 -12.49 -6.43 -9.82
N ARG A 50 -11.30 -6.54 -10.43
CA ARG A 50 -10.68 -5.53 -11.32
C ARG A 50 -10.38 -4.20 -10.62
N THR A 51 -10.24 -4.22 -9.30
CA THR A 51 -9.87 -3.05 -8.48
C THR A 51 -8.44 -3.13 -7.98
N LEU A 52 -7.72 -4.22 -8.25
CA LEU A 52 -6.30 -4.37 -7.97
C LEU A 52 -5.59 -4.88 -9.23
N ARG A 53 -4.47 -4.25 -9.59
CA ARG A 53 -3.53 -4.71 -10.60
C ARG A 53 -2.17 -4.93 -9.96
N ILE A 54 -1.38 -5.84 -10.53
CA ILE A 54 0.00 -6.09 -10.11
C ILE A 54 0.88 -5.75 -11.31
N GLU A 55 1.73 -4.76 -11.14
CA GLU A 55 2.74 -4.33 -12.10
C GLU A 55 4.10 -4.57 -11.43
N ASP A 56 4.65 -5.78 -11.60
CA ASP A 56 5.81 -6.21 -10.81
C ASP A 56 7.10 -5.49 -11.25
N TYR A 57 7.48 -4.48 -10.48
CA TYR A 57 8.74 -3.76 -10.58
C TYR A 57 9.75 -4.21 -9.50
N GLY A 58 9.40 -5.24 -8.71
CA GLY A 58 10.18 -5.68 -7.56
C GLY A 58 10.19 -4.67 -6.40
N LYS A 59 9.24 -3.73 -6.36
CA LYS A 59 9.18 -2.68 -5.34
C LYS A 59 8.03 -2.94 -4.38
N THR A 60 8.31 -2.88 -3.07
CA THR A 60 7.26 -2.87 -2.05
C THR A 60 6.60 -1.50 -2.01
N ALA A 61 5.69 -1.24 -2.93
CA ALA A 61 4.94 0.02 -3.03
C ALA A 61 3.61 -0.22 -3.73
N ALA A 62 2.68 0.72 -3.57
CA ALA A 62 1.43 0.71 -4.32
C ALA A 62 0.95 2.11 -4.66
N ALA A 63 0.38 2.24 -5.84
CA ALA A 63 -0.40 3.40 -6.25
C ALA A 63 -1.89 3.16 -5.96
N PHE A 64 -2.57 4.21 -5.52
CA PHE A 64 -3.99 4.22 -5.19
C PHE A 64 -4.66 5.36 -5.92
N ILE A 65 -5.73 5.05 -6.62
CA ILE A 65 -6.42 5.99 -7.50
C ILE A 65 -7.90 6.00 -7.13
N ASP A 66 -8.38 7.17 -6.74
CA ASP A 66 -9.81 7.41 -6.63
C ASP A 66 -10.38 7.69 -8.02
N SER A 67 -11.11 6.73 -8.59
CA SER A 67 -11.68 6.85 -9.93
C SER A 67 -12.75 7.93 -10.07
N LEU A 68 -13.27 8.48 -8.97
CA LEU A 68 -14.25 9.57 -9.01
C LEU A 68 -13.58 10.95 -9.07
N THR A 69 -12.56 11.16 -8.24
CA THR A 69 -11.87 12.46 -8.14
C THR A 69 -10.62 12.54 -9.01
N GLU A 70 -10.21 11.41 -9.58
CA GLU A 70 -8.96 11.22 -10.34
C GLU A 70 -7.68 11.52 -9.53
N GLN A 71 -7.80 11.66 -8.20
CA GLN A 71 -6.64 11.78 -7.33
C GLN A 71 -5.89 10.46 -7.28
N ALA A 72 -4.58 10.53 -7.48
CA ALA A 72 -3.69 9.40 -7.39
C ALA A 72 -2.54 9.69 -6.42
N ILE A 73 -2.27 8.71 -5.55
CA ILE A 73 -1.16 8.74 -4.60
C ILE A 73 -0.35 7.46 -4.72
N ARG A 74 0.95 7.55 -4.46
CA ARG A 74 1.85 6.40 -4.35
C ARG A 74 2.40 6.34 -2.94
N ILE A 75 2.35 5.16 -2.33
CA ILE A 75 2.81 4.92 -0.95
C ILE A 75 3.86 3.81 -0.96
N ALA A 76 4.95 4.00 -0.22
CA ALA A 76 6.00 3.02 -0.03
C ALA A 76 6.54 3.06 1.41
N PRO A 77 7.09 1.95 1.95
CA PRO A 77 7.82 1.99 3.20
C PRO A 77 9.08 2.83 3.07
N ARG A 78 9.45 3.52 4.14
CA ARG A 78 10.75 4.19 4.25
C ARG A 78 11.89 3.18 4.18
N LEU A 79 13.07 3.62 3.72
CA LEU A 79 14.23 2.73 3.55
C LEU A 79 14.74 2.16 4.88
N ASN A 80 14.64 2.94 5.96
CA ASN A 80 15.18 2.61 7.28
C ASN A 80 14.20 1.84 8.19
N VAL A 81 13.04 1.42 7.69
CA VAL A 81 12.00 0.81 8.54
C VAL A 81 12.43 -0.54 9.11
N ARG A 82 13.34 -1.25 8.43
CA ARG A 82 13.84 -2.55 8.87
C ARG A 82 14.70 -2.43 10.11
N GLU A 83 15.52 -1.38 10.18
CA GLU A 83 16.31 -1.01 11.34
C GLU A 83 15.40 -0.49 12.46
N LEU A 84 14.50 0.45 12.12
CA LEU A 84 13.56 1.06 13.06
C LEU A 84 12.64 0.03 13.75
N ALA A 85 12.34 -1.08 13.08
CA ALA A 85 11.49 -2.15 13.63
C ALA A 85 12.01 -2.70 14.96
N TRP A 86 13.32 -2.69 15.21
CA TRP A 86 13.90 -3.13 16.48
C TRP A 86 13.55 -2.22 17.65
N ASP A 87 13.50 -0.91 17.41
CA ASP A 87 13.16 0.08 18.44
C ASP A 87 11.70 -0.09 18.92
N TYR A 88 10.83 -0.54 18.02
CA TYR A 88 9.41 -0.79 18.27
C TYR A 88 9.09 -2.25 18.60
N ALA A 89 10.09 -3.13 18.65
CA ALA A 89 9.97 -4.53 19.03
C ALA A 89 11.19 -5.01 19.82
N PRO A 90 11.50 -4.41 20.99
CA PRO A 90 12.71 -4.71 21.75
C PRO A 90 12.80 -6.16 22.24
N SER A 91 11.67 -6.86 22.34
CA SER A 91 11.59 -8.28 22.73
C SER A 91 11.77 -9.26 21.58
N ALA A 92 11.91 -8.77 20.34
CA ALA A 92 12.04 -9.64 19.17
C ALA A 92 13.34 -10.45 19.20
N LYS A 93 13.27 -11.72 18.81
CA LYS A 93 14.40 -12.66 18.84
C LYS A 93 15.13 -12.72 17.51
N ASN A 94 14.52 -12.22 16.44
CA ASN A 94 15.08 -12.25 15.09
C ASN A 94 14.47 -11.14 14.22
N LYS A 95 15.07 -10.93 13.04
CA LYS A 95 14.65 -9.90 12.08
C LYS A 95 13.18 -10.00 11.65
N TRP A 96 12.66 -11.23 11.52
CA TRP A 96 11.29 -11.44 11.06
C TRP A 96 10.29 -11.05 12.15
N GLU A 97 10.57 -11.44 13.40
CA GLU A 97 9.76 -11.08 14.55
C GLU A 97 9.81 -9.56 14.81
N ALA A 98 10.98 -8.94 14.67
CA ALA A 98 11.12 -7.49 14.79
C ALA A 98 10.26 -6.77 13.75
N GLN A 99 10.30 -7.19 12.49
CA GLN A 99 9.46 -6.60 11.43
C GLN A 99 7.97 -6.89 11.63
N LEU A 100 7.60 -8.10 12.05
CA LEU A 100 6.21 -8.45 12.31
C LEU A 100 5.61 -7.58 13.41
N ILE A 101 6.32 -7.43 14.53
CA ILE A 101 5.85 -6.67 15.70
C ILE A 101 6.04 -5.17 15.46
N GLY A 102 7.24 -4.73 15.09
CA GLY A 102 7.59 -3.32 14.94
C GLY A 102 6.70 -2.60 13.94
N TYR A 103 6.41 -3.20 12.77
CA TYR A 103 5.51 -2.58 11.78
C TYR A 103 4.06 -2.40 12.27
N GLN A 104 3.64 -3.04 13.36
CA GLN A 104 2.34 -2.78 13.99
C GLN A 104 2.33 -1.46 14.77
N TYR A 105 3.47 -1.08 15.35
CA TYR A 105 3.55 0.00 16.32
C TYR A 105 4.29 1.24 15.82
N ILE A 106 5.13 1.13 14.78
CA ILE A 106 5.76 2.30 14.16
C ILE A 106 4.65 3.23 13.63
N PRO A 107 4.65 4.54 13.97
CA PRO A 107 3.76 5.54 13.39
C PRO A 107 3.85 5.65 11.86
N ASP A 108 2.76 5.99 11.18
CA ASP A 108 2.73 6.03 9.71
C ASP A 108 3.75 7.00 9.09
N ASP A 109 3.99 8.15 9.73
CA ASP A 109 4.96 9.16 9.29
C ASP A 109 6.42 8.73 9.44
N LEU A 110 6.69 7.70 10.25
CA LEU A 110 8.00 7.05 10.38
C LEU A 110 8.11 5.76 9.56
N LEU A 111 6.97 5.14 9.23
CA LEU A 111 6.90 3.87 8.50
C LEU A 111 6.84 4.09 6.99
N LEU A 112 6.12 5.10 6.52
CA LEU A 112 5.68 5.24 5.13
C LEU A 112 6.04 6.61 4.57
N ASP A 113 6.46 6.63 3.31
CA ASP A 113 6.48 7.81 2.46
C ASP A 113 5.32 7.74 1.49
N TRP A 114 4.77 8.91 1.14
CA TRP A 114 3.75 9.03 0.11
C TRP A 114 3.94 10.30 -0.72
N GLN A 115 3.39 10.28 -1.93
CA GLN A 115 3.38 11.42 -2.83
C GLN A 115 2.17 11.39 -3.76
N HIS A 116 1.71 12.55 -4.21
CA HIS A 116 0.82 12.64 -5.36
C HIS A 116 1.55 12.19 -6.62
N ILE A 117 0.84 11.51 -7.51
CA ILE A 117 1.35 11.08 -8.81
C ILE A 117 0.36 11.44 -9.91
N GLU A 118 0.86 11.53 -11.15
CA GLU A 118 0.04 11.64 -12.34
C GLU A 118 -0.01 10.30 -13.08
N LEU A 119 -1.18 9.89 -13.55
CA LEU A 119 -1.30 8.71 -14.39
C LEU A 119 -0.97 9.07 -15.83
N THR A 120 0.03 8.43 -16.42
CA THR A 120 0.41 8.65 -17.83
C THR A 120 -0.55 7.99 -18.83
N THR A 121 -1.42 7.09 -18.36
CA THR A 121 -2.41 6.39 -19.20
C THR A 121 -3.82 6.53 -18.60
N PRO A 122 -4.85 6.85 -19.39
CA PRO A 122 -6.23 6.83 -18.92
C PRO A 122 -6.60 5.45 -18.37
N SER A 123 -7.31 5.42 -17.25
CA SER A 123 -7.74 4.24 -16.46
C SER A 123 -8.47 3.13 -17.26
N ASN A 124 -8.81 3.38 -18.52
CA ASN A 124 -9.51 2.47 -19.43
C ASN A 124 -8.62 1.71 -20.44
N ARG A 125 -7.28 1.80 -20.38
CA ARG A 125 -6.39 1.03 -21.28
C ARG A 125 -5.26 0.29 -20.58
N SER A 126 -4.81 -0.78 -21.23
CA SER A 126 -4.12 -1.97 -20.70
C SER A 126 -2.67 -1.81 -20.24
N SER A 127 -2.21 -0.60 -19.89
CA SER A 127 -0.86 -0.39 -19.35
C SER A 127 -0.80 0.95 -18.62
N VAL A 128 -0.98 0.92 -17.30
CA VAL A 128 -0.74 2.09 -16.45
C VAL A 128 0.74 2.06 -16.07
N GLN A 129 1.49 3.03 -16.57
CA GLN A 129 2.86 3.26 -16.10
C GLN A 129 2.78 4.25 -14.93
N VAL A 130 3.45 3.92 -13.84
CA VAL A 130 3.60 4.73 -12.62
C VAL A 130 4.98 5.38 -12.64
#